data_AF-A0A7S2I4K2-F1
#
_entry.id   AF-A0A7S2I4K2-F1
#
_cell.length_a   1.000
_cell.length_b   1.000
_cell.length_c   1.000
_cell.angle_alpha   90.00
_cell.angle_beta   90.00
_cell.angle_gamma   90.00
#
_symmetry.space_group_name_H-M   'P 1'
#
loop_
_entity.id
_entity.type
_entity.pdbx_description
1 polymer ?
#
loop_
_entity_poly.entity_id
_entity_poly.type
_entity_poly.pdbx_seq_one_letter_code
_entity_poly.pdbx_strand_id
1 'polypeptide(L)'
;MSNRSQDELIDQYNKELNARRRGHGNDHPSIAETLNSIGLHHHHMTNDQDQALRCHTDALEVLQRAARDESGNLDEEMKRKCNVDAAITLTDIGNVHKSRGDCDTAMSCYTTALEIFRRLEMKDDHPRVAATIRCVERIDRTWTGEQQQGIHQPAIAAASQRKPIPMGSANKIAGGKEGPGNAALGEQAGKSGDAA
;
A
#
# COMPACT_ATOMS: atom_id res chain seq x y z
N MET A 1 -36.94 1.12 0.58
CA MET A 1 -36.70 0.74 2.00
C MET A 1 -35.21 0.52 2.33
N SER A 2 -34.26 0.72 1.40
CA SER A 2 -32.85 0.33 1.60
C SER A 2 -31.99 1.26 2.47
N ASN A 3 -32.24 2.58 2.52
CA ASN A 3 -31.30 3.51 3.18
C ASN A 3 -31.27 3.39 4.72
N ARG A 4 -32.43 3.07 5.34
CA ARG A 4 -32.57 3.05 6.80
C ARG A 4 -31.78 1.90 7.44
N SER A 5 -31.77 0.74 6.78
CA SER A 5 -30.97 -0.41 7.20
C SER A 5 -29.47 -0.22 6.97
N GLN A 6 -29.08 0.63 6.01
CA GLN A 6 -27.67 0.94 5.73
C GLN A 6 -27.09 1.88 6.78
N ASP A 7 -27.84 2.93 7.14
CA ASP A 7 -27.47 3.86 8.21
C ASP A 7 -27.38 3.14 9.57
N GLU A 8 -28.29 2.20 9.84
CA GLU A 8 -28.25 1.34 11.04
C GLU A 8 -27.02 0.42 11.06
N LEU A 9 -26.62 -0.15 9.92
CA LEU A 9 -25.43 -1.00 9.82
C LEU A 9 -24.14 -0.19 10.05
N ILE A 10 -24.04 1.00 9.46
CA ILE A 10 -22.90 1.90 9.66
C ILE A 10 -22.83 2.37 11.12
N ASP A 11 -23.96 2.67 11.74
CA ASP A 11 -24.01 3.01 13.17
C ASP A 11 -23.58 1.84 14.07
N GLN A 12 -24.00 0.61 13.75
CA GLN A 12 -23.55 -0.61 14.44
C GLN A 12 -22.02 -0.76 14.32
N TYR A 13 -21.45 -0.58 13.13
CA TYR A 13 -20.00 -0.66 12.92
C TYR A 13 -19.24 0.46 13.64
N ASN A 14 -19.78 1.69 13.70
CA ASN A 14 -19.17 2.79 14.44
C ASN A 14 -19.19 2.53 15.95
N LYS A 15 -20.27 1.96 16.48
CA LYS A 15 -20.37 1.53 17.89
C LYS A 15 -19.34 0.46 18.20
N GLU A 16 -19.24 -0.56 17.36
CA GLU A 16 -18.25 -1.64 17.44
C GLU A 16 -16.82 -1.07 17.43
N LEU A 17 -16.52 -0.17 16.51
CA LEU A 17 -15.22 0.48 16.37
C LEU A 17 -14.85 1.28 17.62
N ASN A 18 -15.80 2.03 18.18
CA ASN A 18 -15.60 2.78 19.43
C ASN A 18 -15.45 1.85 20.65
N ALA A 19 -16.11 0.70 20.67
CA ALA A 19 -15.90 -0.31 21.72
C ALA A 19 -14.50 -0.94 21.61
N ARG A 20 -14.08 -1.32 20.40
CA ARG A 20 -12.75 -1.90 20.13
C ARG A 20 -11.61 -0.93 20.47
N ARG A 21 -11.75 0.36 20.13
CA ARG A 21 -10.79 1.42 20.51
C ARG A 21 -10.63 1.57 22.02
N ARG A 22 -11.73 1.45 22.78
CA ARG A 22 -11.70 1.53 24.25
C ARG A 22 -11.13 0.28 24.91
N GLY A 23 -11.32 -0.90 24.31
CA GLY A 23 -10.87 -2.17 24.88
C GLY A 23 -9.41 -2.51 24.61
N HIS A 24 -8.94 -2.27 23.37
CA HIS A 24 -7.64 -2.75 22.91
C HIS A 24 -6.68 -1.63 22.46
N GLY A 25 -7.10 -0.37 22.54
CA GLY A 25 -6.36 0.77 21.99
C GLY A 25 -6.60 0.96 20.48
N ASN A 26 -6.02 2.01 19.90
CA ASN A 26 -6.31 2.42 18.52
C ASN A 26 -5.60 1.59 17.44
N ASP A 27 -4.59 0.80 17.82
CA ASP A 27 -3.74 0.07 16.88
C ASP A 27 -4.10 -1.42 16.78
N HIS A 28 -5.20 -1.86 17.41
CA HIS A 28 -5.57 -3.27 17.41
C HIS A 28 -6.11 -3.71 16.03
N PRO A 29 -5.71 -4.88 15.49
CA PRO A 29 -6.11 -5.36 14.16
C PRO A 29 -7.62 -5.47 13.95
N SER A 30 -8.37 -5.73 15.02
CA SER A 30 -9.84 -5.77 14.98
C SER A 30 -10.46 -4.45 14.53
N ILE A 31 -9.80 -3.30 14.75
CA ILE A 31 -10.30 -2.01 14.28
C ILE A 31 -10.24 -1.95 12.76
N ALA A 32 -9.16 -2.44 12.17
CA ALA A 32 -9.00 -2.50 10.73
C ALA A 32 -10.02 -3.45 10.06
N GLU A 33 -10.36 -4.57 10.69
CA GLU A 33 -11.41 -5.48 10.20
C GLU A 33 -12.77 -4.75 10.08
N THR A 34 -13.13 -3.97 11.10
CA THR A 34 -14.37 -3.17 11.09
C THR A 34 -14.31 -2.07 10.02
N LEU A 35 -13.19 -1.35 9.92
CA LEU A 35 -13.00 -0.31 8.89
C LEU A 35 -13.07 -0.87 7.47
N ASN A 36 -12.45 -2.02 7.20
CA ASN A 36 -12.54 -2.69 5.91
C ASN A 36 -13.98 -3.08 5.57
N SER A 37 -14.74 -3.56 6.57
CA SER A 37 -16.15 -3.93 6.37
C SER A 37 -17.01 -2.70 6.02
N ILE A 38 -16.77 -1.56 6.68
CA ILE A 38 -17.41 -0.28 6.34
C ILE A 38 -17.00 0.17 4.92
N GLY A 39 -15.71 0.07 4.58
CA GLY A 39 -15.20 0.44 3.25
C GLY A 39 -15.81 -0.38 2.12
N LEU A 40 -15.92 -1.71 2.30
CA LEU A 40 -16.61 -2.60 1.36
C LEU A 40 -18.09 -2.24 1.23
N HIS A 41 -18.76 -1.92 2.34
CA HIS A 41 -20.15 -1.49 2.31
C HIS A 41 -20.32 -0.21 1.48
N HIS A 42 -19.47 0.80 1.68
CA HIS A 42 -19.51 2.02 0.88
C HIS A 42 -19.21 1.79 -0.60
N HIS A 43 -18.23 0.93 -0.91
CA HIS A 43 -17.88 0.61 -2.29
C HIS A 43 -19.02 -0.11 -3.03
N HIS A 44 -19.63 -1.13 -2.41
CA HIS A 44 -20.62 -1.97 -3.07
C HIS A 44 -22.06 -1.45 -2.98
N MET A 45 -22.42 -0.79 -1.88
CA MET A 45 -23.82 -0.48 -1.57
C MET A 45 -24.17 0.99 -1.82
N THR A 46 -23.25 1.92 -1.54
CA THR A 46 -23.49 3.36 -1.77
C THR A 46 -22.74 3.88 -3.01
N ASN A 47 -21.85 3.05 -3.60
CA ASN A 47 -20.91 3.45 -4.64
C ASN A 47 -20.10 4.71 -4.25
N ASP A 48 -19.94 4.93 -2.93
CA ASP A 48 -19.20 6.05 -2.39
C ASP A 48 -17.74 5.64 -2.28
N GLN A 49 -17.04 5.85 -3.40
CA GLN A 49 -15.65 5.46 -3.54
C GLN A 49 -14.72 6.33 -2.65
N ASP A 50 -15.10 7.56 -2.30
CA ASP A 50 -14.28 8.41 -1.44
C ASP A 50 -14.31 7.92 0.00
N GLN A 51 -15.50 7.61 0.53
CA GLN A 51 -15.60 7.01 1.87
C GLN A 51 -14.97 5.62 1.90
N ALA A 52 -15.14 4.81 0.86
CA ALA A 52 -14.48 3.51 0.77
C ALA A 52 -12.95 3.64 0.86
N LEU A 53 -12.34 4.55 0.09
CA LEU A 53 -10.90 4.80 0.14
C LEU A 53 -10.45 5.30 1.51
N ARG A 54 -11.19 6.21 2.14
CA ARG A 54 -10.87 6.70 3.49
C ARG A 54 -10.87 5.56 4.50
N CYS A 55 -11.93 4.75 4.53
CA CYS A 55 -12.03 3.61 5.44
C CYS A 55 -10.92 2.57 5.21
N HIS A 56 -10.61 2.24 3.96
CA HIS A 56 -9.54 1.30 3.66
C HIS A 56 -8.15 1.87 3.96
N THR A 57 -7.92 3.16 3.74
CA THR A 57 -6.64 3.81 4.08
C THR A 57 -6.43 3.84 5.59
N ASP A 58 -7.46 4.21 6.35
CA ASP A 58 -7.42 4.17 7.82
C ASP A 58 -7.18 2.74 8.33
N ALA A 59 -7.82 1.74 7.74
CA ALA A 59 -7.59 0.33 8.08
C ALA A 59 -6.15 -0.11 7.80
N LEU A 60 -5.58 0.31 6.67
CA LEU A 60 -4.21 0.00 6.30
C LEU A 60 -3.20 0.60 7.27
N GLU A 61 -3.41 1.84 7.71
CA GLU A 61 -2.56 2.48 8.72
C GLU A 61 -2.57 1.72 10.03
N VAL A 62 -3.76 1.30 10.51
CA VAL A 62 -3.89 0.51 11.74
C VAL A 62 -3.15 -0.82 11.60
N LEU A 63 -3.31 -1.52 10.48
CA LEU A 63 -2.62 -2.80 10.23
C LEU A 63 -1.10 -2.64 10.15
N GLN A 64 -0.61 -1.55 9.55
CA GLN A 64 0.81 -1.26 9.49
C GLN A 64 1.39 -0.90 10.87
N ARG A 65 0.65 -0.16 11.69
CA ARG A 65 1.03 0.11 13.09
C ARG A 65 1.05 -1.18 13.90
N ALA A 66 0.01 -2.01 13.78
CA ALA A 66 -0.08 -3.31 14.45
C ALA A 66 1.07 -4.26 14.05
N ALA A 67 1.41 -4.32 12.75
CA ALA A 67 2.49 -5.17 12.26
C ALA A 67 3.89 -4.70 12.71
N ARG A 68 4.04 -3.40 13.00
CA ARG A 68 5.27 -2.78 13.53
C ARG A 68 5.27 -2.68 15.05
N ASP A 69 4.25 -3.20 15.73
CA ASP A 69 4.19 -3.11 17.19
C ASP A 69 5.32 -3.95 17.79
N GLU A 70 6.29 -3.25 18.37
CA GLU A 70 7.40 -3.82 19.13
C GLU A 70 7.06 -3.96 20.61
N SER A 71 5.88 -3.49 21.04
CA SER A 71 5.44 -3.51 22.44
C SER A 71 5.20 -4.92 22.99
N GLY A 72 5.23 -5.94 22.13
CA GLY A 72 5.04 -7.35 22.52
C GLY A 72 3.59 -7.72 22.84
N ASN A 73 2.63 -6.85 22.52
CA ASN A 73 1.21 -7.09 22.77
C ASN A 73 0.57 -8.05 21.75
N LEU A 74 1.21 -8.23 20.59
CA LEU A 74 0.72 -9.07 19.50
C LEU A 74 1.71 -10.20 19.25
N ASP A 75 1.21 -11.43 19.26
CA ASP A 75 1.98 -12.61 18.87
C ASP A 75 2.38 -12.55 17.39
N GLU A 76 3.45 -13.27 17.01
CA GLU A 76 3.94 -13.31 15.62
C GLU A 76 2.88 -13.84 14.64
N GLU A 77 1.98 -14.72 15.08
CA GLU A 77 0.82 -15.16 14.30
C GLU A 77 -0.13 -14.00 14.00
N MET A 78 -0.39 -13.14 14.99
CA MET A 78 -1.25 -11.98 14.82
C MET A 78 -0.59 -10.97 13.89
N LYS A 79 0.71 -10.71 14.02
CA LYS A 79 1.46 -9.86 13.08
C LYS A 79 1.43 -10.42 11.66
N ARG A 80 1.58 -11.74 11.50
CA ARG A 80 1.42 -12.42 10.21
C ARG A 80 0.01 -12.16 9.64
N LYS A 81 -1.04 -12.30 10.46
CA LYS A 81 -2.42 -11.99 10.07
C LYS A 81 -2.59 -10.51 9.69
N CYS A 82 -2.00 -9.56 10.42
CA CYS A 82 -2.02 -8.14 10.07
C CYS A 82 -1.43 -7.88 8.69
N ASN A 83 -0.29 -8.50 8.38
CA ASN A 83 0.33 -8.38 7.06
C ASN A 83 -0.55 -8.99 5.97
N VAL A 84 -1.19 -10.13 6.22
CA VAL A 84 -2.18 -10.71 5.29
C VAL A 84 -3.31 -9.69 5.08
N ASP A 85 -3.94 -9.20 6.14
CA ASP A 85 -5.07 -8.29 6.00
C ASP A 85 -4.69 -6.96 5.35
N ALA A 86 -3.46 -6.46 5.58
CA ALA A 86 -2.94 -5.28 4.90
C ALA A 86 -2.85 -5.48 3.38
N ALA A 87 -2.41 -6.66 2.93
CA ALA A 87 -2.35 -7.00 1.51
C ALA A 87 -3.75 -7.05 0.86
N ILE A 88 -4.78 -7.46 1.60
CA ILE A 88 -6.14 -7.42 1.06
C ILE A 88 -6.73 -6.03 1.08
N THR A 89 -6.53 -5.26 2.14
CA THR A 89 -6.92 -3.85 2.12
C THR A 89 -6.31 -3.12 0.93
N LEU A 90 -5.04 -3.38 0.59
CA LEU A 90 -4.41 -2.86 -0.62
C LEU A 90 -5.09 -3.34 -1.91
N THR A 91 -5.51 -4.60 -1.97
CA THR A 91 -6.27 -5.14 -3.10
C THR A 91 -7.64 -4.45 -3.23
N ASP A 92 -8.31 -4.18 -2.12
CA ASP A 92 -9.61 -3.48 -2.11
C ASP A 92 -9.46 -2.01 -2.52
N ILE A 93 -8.43 -1.31 -2.04
CA ILE A 93 -8.06 0.04 -2.51
C ILE A 93 -7.82 0.01 -4.03
N GLY A 94 -7.04 -0.95 -4.52
CA GLY A 94 -6.80 -1.12 -5.95
C GLY A 94 -8.08 -1.37 -6.73
N ASN A 95 -9.04 -2.10 -6.17
CA ASN A 95 -10.35 -2.31 -6.79
C ASN A 95 -11.14 -1.01 -6.89
N VAL A 96 -11.13 -0.17 -5.84
CA VAL A 96 -11.81 1.13 -5.86
C VAL A 96 -11.17 2.07 -6.89
N HIS A 97 -9.84 2.16 -6.97
CA HIS A 97 -9.15 2.96 -7.99
C HIS A 97 -9.41 2.46 -9.41
N LYS A 98 -9.44 1.15 -9.62
CA LYS A 98 -9.81 0.55 -10.90
C LYS A 98 -11.25 0.90 -11.29
N SER A 99 -12.19 0.91 -10.35
CA SER A 99 -13.57 1.36 -10.59
C SER A 99 -13.67 2.86 -10.91
N ARG A 100 -12.66 3.66 -10.52
CA ARG A 100 -12.50 5.08 -10.90
C ARG A 100 -11.85 5.29 -12.27
N GLY A 101 -11.33 4.23 -12.89
CA GLY A 101 -10.54 4.32 -14.13
C GLY A 101 -9.05 4.62 -13.89
N ASP A 102 -8.62 4.77 -12.64
CA ASP A 102 -7.21 5.00 -12.29
C ASP A 102 -6.46 3.66 -12.22
N CYS A 103 -6.13 3.15 -13.41
CA CYS A 103 -5.45 1.86 -13.57
C CYS A 103 -4.00 1.89 -13.07
N ASP A 104 -3.34 3.04 -13.11
CA ASP A 104 -1.96 3.22 -12.65
C ASP A 104 -1.84 3.03 -11.15
N THR A 105 -2.68 3.74 -10.37
CA THR A 105 -2.70 3.59 -8.92
C THR A 105 -3.18 2.20 -8.52
N ALA A 106 -4.20 1.67 -9.20
CA ALA A 106 -4.67 0.31 -8.97
C ALA A 106 -3.56 -0.75 -9.15
N MET A 107 -2.78 -0.64 -10.23
CA MET A 107 -1.66 -1.55 -10.50
C MET A 107 -0.59 -1.47 -9.41
N SER A 108 -0.28 -0.26 -8.93
CA SER A 108 0.66 -0.06 -7.82
C SER A 108 0.18 -0.72 -6.52
N CYS A 109 -1.11 -0.56 -6.19
CA CYS A 109 -1.73 -1.20 -5.03
C CYS A 109 -1.67 -2.74 -5.12
N TYR A 110 -2.03 -3.32 -6.28
CA TYR A 110 -1.97 -4.78 -6.45
C TYR A 110 -0.55 -5.32 -6.40
N THR A 111 0.41 -4.62 -6.99
CA THR A 111 1.83 -5.02 -6.94
C THR A 111 2.33 -5.05 -5.50
N THR A 112 2.02 -4.02 -4.72
CA THR A 112 2.38 -3.95 -3.29
C THR A 112 1.73 -5.08 -2.49
N ALA A 113 0.46 -5.40 -2.76
CA ALA A 113 -0.23 -6.53 -2.13
C ALA A 113 0.45 -7.87 -2.43
N LEU A 114 0.83 -8.11 -3.70
CA LEU A 114 1.53 -9.33 -4.11
C LEU A 114 2.92 -9.44 -3.48
N GLU A 115 3.65 -8.34 -3.33
CA GLU A 115 4.93 -8.34 -2.61
C GLU A 115 4.77 -8.78 -1.16
N ILE A 116 3.73 -8.32 -0.47
CA ILE A 116 3.43 -8.74 0.91
C ILE A 116 3.09 -10.24 0.95
N PHE A 117 2.22 -10.72 0.05
CA PHE A 117 1.89 -12.15 -0.02
C PHE A 117 3.10 -13.04 -0.28
N ARG A 118 4.02 -12.59 -1.16
CA ARG A 118 5.29 -13.28 -1.42
C ARG A 118 6.19 -13.32 -0.20
N ARG A 119 6.32 -12.22 0.54
CA ARG A 119 7.09 -12.18 1.81
C ARG A 119 6.51 -13.11 2.87
N LEU A 120 5.20 -13.35 2.83
CA LEU A 120 4.51 -14.27 3.73
C LEU A 120 4.55 -15.73 3.25
N GLU A 121 5.24 -16.02 2.14
CA GLU A 121 5.33 -17.34 1.53
C GLU A 121 3.96 -17.94 1.21
N MET A 122 2.98 -17.09 0.88
CA MET A 122 1.66 -17.55 0.45
C MET A 122 1.74 -18.07 -0.98
N LYS A 123 1.18 -19.27 -1.20
CA LYS A 123 1.11 -19.86 -2.55
C LYS A 123 0.18 -19.07 -3.44
N ASP A 124 0.50 -19.04 -4.74
CA ASP A 124 -0.31 -18.36 -5.76
C ASP A 124 -1.72 -18.95 -5.87
N ASP A 125 -1.89 -20.24 -5.55
CA ASP A 125 -3.20 -20.92 -5.48
C ASP A 125 -4.11 -20.42 -4.35
N HIS A 126 -3.57 -19.64 -3.39
CA HIS A 126 -4.38 -19.11 -2.32
C HIS A 126 -5.45 -18.16 -2.89
N PRO A 127 -6.75 -18.33 -2.56
CA PRO A 127 -7.85 -17.58 -3.19
C PRO A 127 -7.65 -16.06 -3.21
N ARG A 128 -7.08 -15.49 -2.14
CA ARG A 128 -6.77 -14.05 -2.04
C ARG A 128 -5.62 -13.63 -2.98
N VAL A 129 -4.56 -14.44 -3.12
CA VAL A 129 -3.42 -14.15 -4.02
C VAL A 129 -3.88 -14.27 -5.49
N ALA A 130 -4.58 -15.36 -5.82
CA ALA A 130 -5.16 -15.57 -7.15
C ALA A 130 -6.16 -14.47 -7.55
N ALA A 131 -6.92 -13.90 -6.60
CA ALA A 131 -7.80 -12.77 -6.88
C ALA A 131 -7.01 -11.51 -7.27
N THR A 132 -5.93 -11.20 -6.54
CA THR A 132 -5.06 -10.05 -6.85
C THR A 132 -4.35 -10.24 -8.19
N ILE A 133 -3.82 -11.43 -8.47
CA ILE A 133 -3.20 -11.76 -9.77
C ILE A 133 -4.19 -11.55 -10.91
N ARG A 134 -5.41 -12.09 -10.80
CA ARG A 134 -6.46 -11.89 -11.83
C ARG A 134 -6.79 -10.41 -12.06
N CYS A 135 -6.72 -9.58 -11.02
CA CYS A 135 -6.97 -8.15 -11.15
C CYS A 135 -5.84 -7.44 -11.90
N VAL A 136 -4.58 -7.82 -11.66
CA VAL A 136 -3.40 -7.37 -12.42
C VAL A 136 -3.51 -7.78 -13.88
N GLU A 137 -3.75 -9.06 -14.15
CA GLU A 137 -3.91 -9.60 -15.52
C GLU A 137 -5.02 -8.89 -16.29
N ARG A 138 -6.11 -8.51 -15.60
CA ARG A 138 -7.21 -7.80 -16.23
C ARG A 138 -6.81 -6.39 -16.67
N ILE A 139 -6.05 -5.66 -15.85
CA ILE A 139 -5.55 -4.32 -16.21
C ILE A 139 -4.52 -4.44 -17.33
N ASP A 140 -3.63 -5.42 -17.26
CA ASP A 140 -2.62 -5.65 -18.30
C ASP A 140 -3.27 -5.99 -19.65
N ARG A 141 -4.36 -6.78 -19.64
CA ARG A 141 -5.13 -7.12 -20.85
C ARG A 141 -5.87 -5.92 -21.44
N THR A 142 -6.48 -5.07 -20.61
CA THR A 142 -7.11 -3.84 -21.11
C THR A 142 -6.08 -2.92 -21.75
N TRP A 143 -4.91 -2.82 -21.12
CA TRP A 143 -3.82 -2.02 -21.61
C TRP A 143 -3.22 -2.55 -22.92
N THR A 144 -2.97 -3.86 -23.03
CA THR A 144 -2.51 -4.48 -24.30
C THR A 144 -3.56 -4.42 -25.41
N GLY A 145 -4.86 -4.45 -25.06
CA GLY A 145 -5.94 -4.21 -26.01
C GLY A 145 -5.93 -2.78 -26.58
N GLU A 146 -5.65 -1.77 -25.74
CA GLU A 146 -5.49 -0.37 -26.15
C GLU A 146 -4.23 -0.17 -27.03
N GLN A 147 -3.12 -0.86 -26.69
CA GLN A 147 -1.90 -0.86 -27.52
C GLN A 147 -2.16 -1.45 -28.92
N GLN A 148 -2.97 -2.52 -29.02
CA GLN A 148 -3.35 -3.11 -30.32
C GLN A 148 -4.27 -2.21 -31.17
N GLN A 149 -4.98 -1.27 -30.55
CA GLN A 149 -5.79 -0.27 -31.25
C GLN A 149 -5.01 1.00 -31.64
N GLY A 150 -3.69 1.04 -31.41
CA GLY A 150 -2.82 2.11 -31.91
C GLY A 150 -2.94 3.44 -31.18
N ILE A 151 -3.38 3.43 -29.91
CA ILE A 151 -3.54 4.63 -29.09
C ILE A 151 -2.65 4.49 -27.84
N HIS A 152 -1.53 5.21 -27.83
CA HIS A 152 -0.52 5.36 -26.76
C HIS A 152 0.56 4.28 -26.61
N GLN A 153 1.80 4.73 -26.33
CA GLN A 153 3.05 3.96 -26.27
C GLN A 153 3.24 3.14 -24.98
N PRO A 154 4.08 2.08 -25.00
CA PRO A 154 4.18 1.09 -23.93
C PRO A 154 4.91 1.54 -22.64
N ALA A 155 4.25 1.39 -21.47
CA ALA A 155 4.72 1.75 -20.12
C ALA A 155 5.61 0.67 -19.47
N ILE A 156 5.80 -0.48 -20.10
CA ILE A 156 6.73 -1.52 -19.63
C ILE A 156 8.19 -1.02 -19.67
N ALA A 157 8.51 -0.06 -20.56
CA ALA A 157 9.76 0.67 -20.53
C ALA A 157 9.83 1.70 -19.38
N ALA A 158 8.67 2.18 -18.89
CA ALA A 158 8.58 3.15 -17.80
C ALA A 158 8.58 2.52 -16.39
N ALA A 159 8.24 1.23 -16.25
CA ALA A 159 8.33 0.50 -14.99
C ALA A 159 9.79 0.41 -14.46
N SER A 160 10.78 0.42 -15.36
CA SER A 160 12.20 0.53 -14.98
C SER A 160 12.61 1.94 -14.49
N GLN A 161 11.73 2.94 -14.58
CA GLN A 161 12.00 4.34 -14.19
C GLN A 161 10.93 4.96 -13.28
N ARG A 162 9.88 4.24 -12.87
CA ARG A 162 8.84 4.78 -11.98
C ARG A 162 9.37 4.88 -10.56
N LYS A 163 9.65 6.11 -10.13
CA LYS A 163 10.00 6.42 -8.74
C LYS A 163 8.89 5.89 -7.81
N PRO A 164 9.26 5.23 -6.70
CA PRO A 164 8.28 4.76 -5.73
C PRO A 164 7.45 5.94 -5.22
N ILE A 165 6.15 5.69 -5.03
CA ILE A 165 5.26 6.61 -4.32
C ILE A 165 5.90 6.91 -2.95
N PRO A 166 6.12 8.18 -2.57
CA PRO A 166 6.66 8.50 -1.26
C PRO A 166 5.60 8.16 -0.20
N MET A 167 5.76 7.00 0.42
CA MET A 167 5.11 6.69 1.69
C MET A 167 5.69 7.67 2.71
N GLY A 168 4.84 8.58 3.19
CA GLY A 168 5.23 9.64 4.12
C GLY A 168 5.99 9.09 5.33
N SER A 169 7.08 9.80 5.65
CA SER A 169 7.84 9.76 6.90
C SER A 169 8.78 8.57 7.11
N ALA A 170 9.99 8.68 6.56
CA ALA A 170 11.20 8.15 7.19
C ALA A 170 12.21 9.29 7.40
N ASN A 171 12.17 9.83 8.61
CA ASN A 171 13.13 10.76 9.18
C ASN A 171 14.50 10.06 9.35
N LYS A 172 15.59 10.77 9.00
CA LYS A 172 17.00 10.54 9.34
C LYS A 172 17.65 9.18 9.01
N ILE A 173 18.62 9.18 8.10
CA ILE A 173 20.07 9.24 8.40
C ILE A 173 20.89 9.39 7.10
N ALA A 174 21.20 10.63 6.71
CA ALA A 174 22.30 10.95 5.79
C ALA A 174 23.52 11.37 6.63
N GLY A 175 24.76 10.99 6.34
CA GLY A 175 25.25 10.17 5.25
C GLY A 175 26.63 9.62 5.59
N GLY A 176 26.83 8.36 5.24
CA GLY A 176 28.14 7.73 5.10
C GLY A 176 28.47 7.61 3.63
N LYS A 177 29.46 8.40 3.22
CA LYS A 177 30.51 8.10 2.25
C LYS A 177 30.19 7.82 0.76
N GLU A 178 31.10 8.39 -0.02
CA GLU A 178 31.75 7.88 -1.22
C GLU A 178 31.32 8.39 -2.60
N GLY A 179 32.26 9.15 -3.19
CA GLY A 179 32.59 9.15 -4.62
C GLY A 179 31.67 9.98 -5.51
N PRO A 180 32.21 10.66 -6.54
CA PRO A 180 33.13 10.03 -7.46
C PRO A 180 34.39 10.85 -7.78
N GLY A 181 35.46 10.13 -8.09
CA GLY A 181 36.56 10.70 -8.86
C GLY A 181 36.10 11.02 -10.28
N ASN A 182 36.43 12.21 -10.76
CA ASN A 182 37.06 12.32 -12.06
C ASN A 182 37.85 13.62 -12.17
N ALA A 183 38.96 13.50 -12.89
CA ALA A 183 40.08 14.42 -12.97
C ALA A 183 39.81 15.71 -13.77
N ALA A 184 40.47 16.80 -13.35
CA ALA A 184 41.02 17.88 -14.19
C ALA A 184 41.94 18.72 -13.29
N LEU A 185 43.27 18.61 -13.44
CA LEU A 185 44.15 19.55 -14.17
C LEU A 185 44.26 20.95 -13.54
N GLY A 186 45.50 21.36 -13.25
CA GLY A 186 45.87 22.73 -12.92
C GLY A 186 46.78 22.82 -11.69
N GLU A 187 48.07 22.53 -11.81
CA GLU A 187 49.13 23.55 -11.97
C GLU A 187 49.41 24.42 -10.73
N GLN A 188 50.70 24.39 -10.34
CA GLN A 188 51.51 25.45 -9.72
C GLN A 188 51.71 25.54 -8.19
N ALA A 189 52.99 25.80 -7.90
CA ALA A 189 53.64 26.32 -6.70
C ALA A 189 53.70 25.36 -5.49
N GLY A 190 54.85 24.92 -4.99
CA GLY A 190 56.18 25.52 -5.00
C GLY A 190 56.44 26.23 -3.67
N LYS A 191 57.53 25.82 -2.99
CA LYS A 191 58.11 26.39 -1.74
C LYS A 191 57.37 25.97 -0.46
N SER A 192 57.98 25.67 0.68
CA SER A 192 59.37 25.76 1.16
C SER A 192 59.36 25.33 2.64
N GLY A 193 60.52 24.94 3.16
CA GLY A 193 60.83 24.94 4.60
C GLY A 193 60.82 23.53 5.19
N ASP A 194 62.00 22.95 5.43
CA ASP A 194 62.79 23.09 6.67
C ASP A 194 62.10 22.37 7.84
N ALA A 195 62.77 21.65 8.73
CA ALA A 195 64.11 21.10 8.88
C ALA A 195 64.04 20.37 10.23
N ALA A 196 64.85 19.31 10.36
CA ALA A 196 65.28 18.65 11.60
C ALA A 196 64.23 17.86 12.41
#